data_AF-A0A935EEY3-F1
#
_entry.id   AF-A0A935EEY3-F1
#
_cell.length_a   1.000
_cell.length_b   1.000
_cell.length_c   1.000
_cell.angle_alpha   90.00
_cell.angle_beta   90.00
_cell.angle_gamma   90.00
#
_symmetry.space_group_name_H-M   'P 1'
#
loop_
_entity.id
_entity.type
_entity.pdbx_description
1 polymer ?
#
loop_
_entity_poly.entity_id
_entity_poly.type
_entity_poly.pdbx_seq_one_letter_code
_entity_poly.pdbx_strand_id
1 'polypeptide(L)'
;MATPHCIEPVVGDWYRSHGQLFEVVAIDERDDIVEIQHASGDLEEIDIDDWYTRCRAGSLATSDPPEDLRVGSEQEDTPDFGVVSSTMDEIRGVRADALQDLDLFD
;
A
#
# COMPACT_ATOMS: atom_id res chain seq x y z
N MET A 1 13.84 -34.33 9.37
CA MET A 1 14.03 -33.09 10.14
C MET A 1 13.71 -31.98 9.18
N ALA A 2 12.59 -31.27 9.36
CA ALA A 2 12.32 -30.09 8.55
C ALA A 2 13.41 -29.08 8.90
N THR A 3 14.24 -28.72 7.93
CA THR A 3 15.09 -27.53 8.04
C THR A 3 14.17 -26.39 8.45
N PRO A 4 14.49 -25.61 9.50
CA PRO A 4 13.80 -24.35 9.72
C PRO A 4 14.10 -23.50 8.48
N HIS A 5 13.20 -23.56 7.51
CA HIS A 5 13.21 -22.66 6.38
C HIS A 5 12.91 -21.31 7.01
N CYS A 6 13.96 -20.50 7.09
CA CYS A 6 13.76 -19.18 7.61
C CYS A 6 12.83 -18.42 6.68
N ILE A 7 11.88 -17.69 7.25
CA ILE A 7 10.86 -16.96 6.52
C ILE A 7 11.49 -15.64 6.06
N GLU A 8 11.38 -15.34 4.78
CA GLU A 8 11.85 -14.07 4.22
C GLU A 8 10.87 -12.95 4.57
N PRO A 9 11.34 -11.74 4.90
CA PRO A 9 10.47 -10.58 5.06
C PRO A 9 9.91 -10.19 3.69
N VAL A 10 8.59 -10.03 3.60
CA VAL A 10 7.88 -9.64 2.39
C VAL A 10 7.02 -8.44 2.72
N VAL A 11 7.19 -7.35 1.95
CA VAL A 11 6.39 -6.14 2.11
C VAL A 11 4.90 -6.45 1.86
N GLY A 12 4.04 -6.05 2.78
CA GLY A 12 2.59 -6.30 2.78
C GLY A 12 2.16 -7.61 3.47
N ASP A 13 3.12 -8.43 3.92
CA ASP A 13 2.84 -9.67 4.63
C ASP A 13 2.85 -9.46 6.16
N TRP A 14 2.08 -10.31 6.84
CA TRP A 14 1.88 -10.26 8.28
C TRP A 14 2.63 -11.37 9.00
N TYR A 15 3.28 -10.98 10.09
CA TYR A 15 4.09 -11.85 10.91
C TYR A 15 3.71 -11.70 12.38
N ARG A 16 3.92 -12.78 13.14
CA ARG A 16 3.74 -12.80 14.58
C ARG A 16 5.05 -13.16 15.28
N SER A 17 5.39 -12.40 16.32
CA SER A 17 6.49 -12.70 17.23
C SER A 17 6.05 -12.47 18.66
N HIS A 18 6.31 -13.45 19.53
CA HIS A 18 6.03 -13.39 20.97
C HIS A 18 4.59 -12.96 21.34
N GLY A 19 3.62 -13.20 20.44
CA GLY A 19 2.21 -12.84 20.62
C GLY A 19 1.81 -11.47 20.09
N GLN A 20 2.75 -10.71 19.49
CA GLN A 20 2.48 -9.45 18.81
C GLN A 20 2.43 -9.66 17.30
N LEU A 21 1.43 -9.06 16.65
CA LEU A 21 1.27 -9.01 15.20
C LEU A 21 1.88 -7.72 14.64
N PHE A 22 2.58 -7.86 13.52
CA PHE A 22 3.14 -6.76 12.76
C PHE A 22 3.18 -7.10 11.28
N GLU A 23 3.08 -6.08 10.44
CA GLU A 23 3.21 -6.13 8.99
C GLU A 23 4.58 -5.61 8.58
N VAL A 24 5.21 -6.19 7.57
CA VAL A 24 6.39 -5.57 6.95
C VAL A 24 5.89 -4.50 5.97
N VAL A 25 6.20 -3.24 6.20
CA VAL A 25 5.74 -2.12 5.37
C VAL A 25 6.81 -1.64 4.38
N ALA A 26 8.09 -1.86 4.69
CA ALA A 26 9.19 -1.57 3.78
C ALA A 26 10.40 -2.47 4.08
N ILE A 27 11.24 -2.66 3.06
CA ILE A 27 12.53 -3.33 3.18
C ILE A 27 13.55 -2.49 2.41
N ASP A 28 14.60 -2.03 3.10
CA ASP A 28 15.74 -1.37 2.50
C ASP A 28 16.90 -2.37 2.35
N GLU A 29 17.13 -2.80 1.11
CA GLU A 29 18.18 -3.77 0.76
C GLU A 29 19.60 -3.19 0.81
N ARG A 30 19.74 -1.86 0.93
CA ARG A 30 21.06 -1.21 0.94
C ARG A 30 21.59 -1.09 2.36
N ASP A 31 20.71 -0.77 3.28
CA ASP A 31 21.00 -0.66 4.71
C ASP A 31 20.69 -1.96 5.45
N ASP A 32 20.11 -2.96 4.77
CA ASP A 32 19.70 -4.23 5.36
C ASP A 32 18.70 -4.01 6.52
N ILE A 33 17.76 -3.08 6.35
CA ILE A 33 16.74 -2.71 7.33
C ILE A 33 15.36 -3.14 6.85
N VAL A 34 14.58 -3.75 7.73
CA VAL A 34 13.17 -4.10 7.55
C VAL A 34 12.32 -3.19 8.43
N GLU A 35 11.44 -2.40 7.82
CA GLU A 35 10.47 -1.58 8.56
C GLU A 35 9.18 -2.37 8.75
N ILE A 36 8.75 -2.49 10.01
CA ILE A 36 7.53 -3.18 10.39
C ILE A 36 6.54 -2.22 11.05
N GLN A 37 5.25 -2.42 10.78
CA GLN A 37 4.15 -1.75 11.46
C GLN A 37 3.44 -2.72 12.39
N HIS A 38 3.41 -2.41 13.68
CA HIS A 38 2.59 -3.15 14.64
C HIS A 38 1.10 -2.89 14.44
N ALA A 39 0.24 -3.84 14.82
CA ALA A 39 -1.21 -3.67 14.81
C ALA A 39 -1.72 -2.46 15.62
N SER A 40 -0.90 -1.93 16.53
CA SER A 40 -1.18 -0.69 17.29
C SER A 40 -0.98 0.60 16.47
N GLY A 41 -0.37 0.52 15.29
CA GLY A 41 0.03 1.67 14.46
C GLY A 41 1.45 2.18 14.71
N ASP A 42 2.24 1.50 15.53
CA ASP A 42 3.64 1.85 15.80
C ASP A 42 4.55 1.31 14.68
N LEU A 43 5.58 2.08 14.29
CA LEU A 43 6.58 1.67 13.31
C LEU A 43 7.87 1.30 14.04
N GLU A 44 8.43 0.14 13.71
CA GLU A 44 9.71 -0.34 14.24
C GLU A 44 10.63 -0.75 13.07
N GLU A 45 11.90 -0.38 13.16
CA GLU A 45 12.95 -0.76 12.21
C GLU A 45 13.78 -1.90 12.79
N ILE A 46 13.94 -2.98 12.03
CA ILE A 46 14.66 -4.19 12.44
C ILE A 46 15.72 -4.50 11.39
N ASP A 47 16.95 -4.77 11.82
CA ASP A 47 18.03 -5.23 10.94
C ASP A 47 17.74 -6.63 10.36
N ILE A 48 18.13 -6.88 9.11
CA ILE A 48 17.94 -8.16 8.44
C ILE A 48 18.59 -9.31 9.21
N ASP A 49 19.75 -9.09 9.86
CA ASP A 49 20.43 -10.10 10.67
C ASP A 49 19.61 -10.44 11.92
N ASP A 50 18.98 -9.44 12.55
CA ASP A 50 18.11 -9.64 13.70
C ASP A 50 16.84 -10.41 13.28
N TRP A 51 16.28 -10.11 12.10
CA TRP A 51 15.20 -10.89 11.50
C TRP A 51 15.57 -12.37 11.36
N TYR A 52 16.70 -12.67 10.72
CA TYR A 52 17.20 -14.04 10.57
C TYR A 52 17.50 -14.71 11.91
N THR A 53 17.98 -13.96 12.91
CA THR A 53 18.25 -14.46 14.26
C THR A 53 16.97 -14.90 14.96
N ARG A 54 15.94 -14.04 14.98
CA ARG A 54 14.62 -14.36 15.57
C ARG A 54 13.96 -15.53 14.85
N CYS A 55 14.14 -15.61 13.54
CA CYS A 55 13.61 -16.66 12.69
C CYS A 55 14.29 -18.02 12.95
N ARG A 56 15.64 -18.05 13.03
CA ARG A 56 16.40 -19.25 13.44
C ARG A 56 16.06 -19.69 14.87
N ALA A 57 15.72 -18.74 15.73
CA ALA A 57 15.22 -19.02 17.08
C ALA A 57 13.78 -19.58 17.10
N GLY A 58 13.07 -19.59 15.96
CA GLY A 58 11.68 -20.03 15.88
C GLY A 58 10.69 -19.08 16.56
N SER A 59 11.08 -17.82 16.77
CA SER A 59 10.22 -16.80 17.38
C SER A 59 9.31 -16.10 16.37
N LEU A 60 9.63 -16.15 15.06
CA LEU A 60 8.75 -15.66 14.00
C LEU A 60 7.87 -16.76 13.42
N ALA A 61 6.64 -16.40 13.11
CA ALA A 61 5.75 -17.18 12.26
C ALA A 61 4.94 -16.25 11.35
N THR A 62 4.67 -16.69 10.12
CA THR A 62 3.71 -16.03 9.23
C THR A 62 2.30 -16.11 9.83
N SER A 63 1.50 -15.07 9.65
CA SER A 63 0.11 -14.99 10.10
C SER A 63 -0.78 -14.39 9.02
N ASP A 64 -2.07 -14.73 8.99
CA ASP A 64 -3.04 -13.99 8.17
C ASP A 64 -3.25 -12.60 8.80
N PRO A 65 -3.43 -11.53 8.00
CA PRO A 65 -3.86 -10.23 8.51
C PRO A 65 -5.13 -10.39 9.36
N PRO A 66 -5.32 -9.59 10.41
CA PRO A 66 -6.61 -9.57 11.10
C PRO A 66 -7.71 -9.19 10.09
N GLU A 67 -8.87 -9.84 10.22
CA GLU A 67 -10.00 -9.79 9.27
C GLU A 67 -10.50 -8.37 8.97
N ASP A 68 -10.12 -7.39 9.80
CA ASP A 68 -10.51 -5.97 9.79
C ASP A 68 -9.48 -5.03 9.09
N LEU A 69 -8.24 -5.48 8.83
CA LEU A 69 -7.22 -4.65 8.14
C LEU A 69 -7.24 -4.80 6.62
N ARG A 70 -8.24 -5.49 6.07
CA ARG A 70 -8.49 -5.56 4.61
C ARG A 70 -9.13 -4.28 4.06
N VAL A 71 -8.65 -3.12 4.48
CA VAL A 71 -9.07 -1.81 3.97
C VAL A 71 -7.84 -1.13 3.35
N GLY A 72 -7.47 -1.55 2.14
CA GLY A 72 -6.43 -0.81 1.39
C GLY A 72 -5.68 -1.56 0.28
N SER A 73 -5.77 -2.88 0.18
CA SER A 73 -5.10 -3.64 -0.89
C SER A 73 -6.12 -4.16 -1.91
N GLU A 74 -6.85 -3.25 -2.54
CA GLU A 74 -7.39 -3.50 -3.87
C GLU A 74 -6.21 -3.57 -4.84
N GLN A 75 -5.72 -4.79 -5.05
CA GLN A 75 -5.06 -5.18 -6.30
C GLN A 75 -6.01 -4.84 -7.45
N GLU A 76 -5.82 -3.68 -8.09
CA GLU A 76 -6.23 -3.48 -9.47
C GLU A 76 -4.97 -3.21 -10.29
N ASP A 77 -4.42 -4.33 -10.75
CA ASP A 77 -3.53 -4.42 -11.91
C ASP A 77 -4.23 -3.70 -13.09
N THR A 78 -3.73 -2.52 -13.47
CA THR A 78 -3.49 -2.10 -14.87
C THR A 78 -3.02 -0.64 -14.94
N PRO A 79 -1.82 -0.34 -15.48
CA PRO A 79 -1.48 1.02 -15.88
C PRO A 79 -2.12 1.33 -17.25
N ASP A 80 -3.38 1.77 -17.29
CA ASP A 80 -3.96 2.35 -18.51
C ASP A 80 -3.67 3.85 -18.59
N PHE A 81 -2.57 4.18 -19.27
CA PHE A 81 -2.31 5.52 -19.78
C PHE A 81 -3.22 5.77 -21.01
N GLY A 82 -4.52 5.93 -20.77
CA GLY A 82 -5.54 6.19 -21.77
C GLY A 82 -5.80 7.69 -21.95
N VAL A 83 -5.09 8.29 -22.90
CA VAL A 83 -5.33 9.64 -23.42
C VAL A 83 -6.82 9.88 -23.74
N VAL A 84 -7.52 10.72 -22.97
CA VAL A 84 -8.84 11.26 -23.40
C VAL A 84 -8.62 12.41 -24.37
N SER A 85 -8.05 12.10 -25.53
CA SER A 85 -8.11 12.98 -26.69
C SER A 85 -9.21 12.46 -27.61
N SER A 86 -10.27 13.26 -27.73
CA SER A 86 -11.10 13.48 -28.93
C SER A 86 -12.59 13.51 -28.57
N THR A 87 -13.07 14.73 -28.32
CA THR A 87 -14.20 15.35 -29.04
C THR A 87 -15.29 14.40 -29.54
N MET A 88 -16.43 14.35 -28.85
CA MET A 88 -17.76 14.49 -29.47
C MET A 88 -18.84 14.65 -28.38
N ASP A 89 -19.09 15.87 -27.91
CA ASP A 89 -20.43 16.23 -27.40
C ASP A 89 -20.81 17.55 -28.06
N GLU A 90 -21.14 17.45 -29.35
CA GLU A 90 -21.85 18.51 -30.05
C GLU A 90 -23.26 17.99 -30.37
N ILE A 91 -24.23 18.89 -30.17
CA ILE A 91 -25.58 18.93 -30.72
C ILE A 91 -26.73 18.19 -30.01
N ARG A 92 -27.24 18.78 -28.92
CA ARG A 92 -28.69 19.06 -28.83
C ARG A 92 -28.98 20.45 -28.28
N GLY A 93 -29.22 21.37 -29.20
CA GLY A 93 -29.51 22.76 -28.90
C GLY A 93 -30.85 22.98 -28.21
N VAL A 94 -30.88 24.03 -27.38
CA VAL A 94 -32.02 24.92 -27.30
C VAL A 94 -31.54 26.31 -26.83
N ARG A 95 -31.57 27.24 -27.81
CA ARG A 95 -31.87 28.67 -27.70
C ARG A 95 -30.85 29.61 -27.05
N ALA A 96 -29.96 30.12 -27.90
CA ALA A 96 -29.52 31.50 -27.84
C ALA A 96 -30.72 32.44 -28.06
N ASP A 97 -31.06 33.25 -27.05
CA ASP A 97 -31.47 34.66 -27.19
C ASP A 97 -31.73 35.23 -25.79
N ALA A 98 -30.81 36.05 -25.29
CA ALA A 98 -31.08 37.26 -24.48
C ALA A 98 -29.81 37.75 -23.77
N LEU A 99 -29.21 38.80 -24.35
CA LEU A 99 -28.59 39.95 -23.67
C LEU A 99 -27.32 39.63 -22.85
N GLN A 100 -26.10 39.90 -23.34
CA GLN A 100 -25.56 41.25 -23.55
C GLN A 100 -26.11 42.27 -22.55
N ASP A 101 -25.58 42.26 -21.33
CA ASP A 101 -25.63 43.43 -20.46
C ASP A 101 -24.42 43.44 -19.49
N LEU A 102 -23.46 44.33 -19.80
CA LEU A 102 -22.74 45.23 -18.88
C LEU A 102 -22.04 44.57 -17.65
N ASP A 103 -20.70 44.60 -17.55
CA ASP A 103 -20.03 45.71 -16.83
C ASP A 103 -18.52 45.76 -17.19
N LEU A 104 -18.18 46.66 -18.12
CA LEU A 104 -16.82 47.14 -18.39
C LEU A 104 -16.62 48.42 -17.56
N PHE A 105 -16.17 48.27 -16.32
CA PHE A 105 -15.62 49.31 -15.45
C PHE A 105 -14.29 48.72 -14.95
N ASP A 106 -13.09 49.26 -15.15
CA ASP A 106 -12.56 50.61 -15.36
C ASP A 106 -11.39 50.56 -16.38
#